data_AF-A0A8K0IDF9-F1
#
_entry.id   AF-A0A8K0IDF9-F1
#
_cell.length_a   1.000
_cell.length_b   1.000
_cell.length_c   1.000
_cell.angle_alpha   90.00
_cell.angle_beta   90.00
_cell.angle_gamma   90.00
#
_symmetry.space_group_name_H-M   'P 1'
#
loop_
_entity.id
_entity.type
_entity.pdbx_description
1 polymer ?
#
loop_
_entity_poly.entity_id
_entity_poly.type
_entity_poly.pdbx_seq_one_letter_code
_entity_poly.pdbx_strand_id
1 'polypeptide(L)'
;MEAVYLLGSITSTIVTSSLLSLSLAVRSLLSRALASPSPDLGSSEPSTNGGCGDGDVPAVRLYEGRVRHERRHPVSHAFEYPVRYALIDLDRAPPHLRLSHLSADRAREVAATNGPV
;
A
#
# COMPACT_ATOMS: atom_id res chain seq x y z
N MET A 1 20.49 42.69 -7.70
CA MET A 1 20.27 41.52 -8.57
C MET A 1 19.76 40.32 -7.78
N GLU A 2 20.43 39.91 -6.70
CA GLU A 2 20.02 38.77 -5.85
C GLU A 2 18.56 38.79 -5.36
N ALA A 3 18.04 39.95 -4.91
CA ALA A 3 16.67 40.04 -4.42
C ALA A 3 15.61 39.74 -5.50
N VAL A 4 15.88 40.11 -6.75
CA VAL A 4 14.98 39.83 -7.89
C VAL A 4 15.01 38.35 -8.24
N TYR A 5 16.19 37.73 -8.22
CA TYR A 5 16.34 36.28 -8.40
C TYR A 5 15.65 35.49 -7.29
N LEU A 6 15.78 35.93 -6.04
CA LEU A 6 15.13 35.30 -4.90
C LEU A 6 13.60 35.37 -5.04
N LEU A 7 13.05 36.54 -5.38
CA LEU A 7 11.62 36.72 -5.57
C LEU A 7 11.10 35.89 -6.74
N GLY A 8 11.86 35.83 -7.85
CA GLY A 8 11.57 34.96 -8.98
C GLY A 8 11.60 33.47 -8.62
N SER A 9 12.55 33.04 -7.79
CA SER A 9 12.67 31.65 -7.35
C SER A 9 11.51 31.23 -6.43
N ILE A 10 11.15 32.10 -5.47
CA ILE A 10 10.02 31.87 -4.56
C ILE A 10 8.71 31.78 -5.35
N THR A 11 8.46 32.74 -6.23
CA THR A 11 7.24 32.76 -7.06
C THR A 11 7.16 31.53 -7.97
N SER A 12 8.27 31.16 -8.63
CA SER A 12 8.35 29.94 -9.45
C SER A 12 8.06 28.67 -8.63
N THR A 13 8.63 28.56 -7.43
CA THR A 13 8.41 27.40 -6.54
C THR A 13 6.96 27.33 -6.06
N ILE A 14 6.35 28.46 -5.70
CA ILE A 14 4.94 28.53 -5.29
C ILE A 14 4.03 28.12 -6.46
N VAL A 15 4.27 28.65 -7.66
CA VAL A 15 3.44 28.34 -8.83
C VAL A 15 3.57 26.86 -9.20
N THR A 16 4.79 26.34 -9.30
CA THR A 16 5.03 24.93 -9.66
C THR A 16 4.48 23.96 -8.63
N SER A 17 4.71 24.20 -7.33
CA SER A 17 4.16 23.36 -6.25
C SER A 17 2.63 23.40 -6.20
N SER A 18 2.03 24.57 -6.46
CA SER A 18 0.57 24.74 -6.53
C SER A 18 -0.03 23.98 -7.71
N LEU A 19 0.57 24.07 -8.91
CA LEU A 19 0.15 23.33 -10.10
C LEU A 19 0.26 21.81 -9.90
N LEU A 20 1.36 21.33 -9.30
CA LEU A 20 1.55 19.91 -9.02
C LEU A 20 0.53 19.41 -7.98
N SER A 21 0.30 20.16 -6.90
CA SER A 21 -0.69 19.81 -5.88
C SER A 21 -2.10 19.76 -6.45
N LEU A 22 -2.48 20.75 -7.28
CA LEU A 22 -3.76 20.76 -7.96
C LEU A 22 -3.90 19.59 -8.92
N SER A 23 -2.85 19.25 -9.68
CA SER A 23 -2.86 18.12 -10.60
C SER A 23 -3.07 16.78 -9.88
N LEU A 24 -2.46 16.60 -8.71
CA LEU A 24 -2.64 15.40 -7.88
C LEU A 24 -4.04 15.34 -7.29
N ALA A 25 -4.57 16.47 -6.81
CA ALA A 25 -5.94 16.55 -6.29
C ALA A 25 -6.97 16.20 -7.38
N VAL A 26 -6.81 16.74 -8.59
CA VAL A 26 -7.66 16.43 -9.74
C VAL A 26 -7.56 14.96 -10.12
N ARG A 27 -6.35 14.38 -10.17
CA ARG A 27 -6.17 12.94 -10.48
C ARG A 27 -6.80 12.05 -9.42
N SER A 28 -6.70 12.41 -8.14
CA SER A 28 -7.33 11.69 -7.04
C SER A 28 -8.85 11.76 -7.10
N LEU A 29 -9.42 12.93 -7.41
CA LEU A 29 -10.86 13.08 -7.59
C LEU A 29 -11.36 12.33 -8.82
N LEU A 30 -10.62 12.37 -9.94
CA LEU A 30 -10.94 11.62 -11.15
C LEU A 30 -10.81 10.11 -10.94
N SER A 31 -9.78 9.62 -10.25
CA SER A 31 -9.64 8.19 -9.96
C SER A 31 -10.75 7.70 -9.04
N ARG A 32 -11.20 8.51 -8.07
CA ARG A 32 -12.36 8.20 -7.23
C ARG A 32 -13.68 8.25 -7.98
N ALA A 33 -13.85 9.18 -8.91
CA ALA A 33 -15.07 9.32 -9.71
C ALA A 33 -15.18 8.25 -10.81
N LEU A 34 -14.06 7.86 -11.41
CA LEU A 34 -13.97 6.82 -12.44
C LEU A 34 -13.80 5.41 -11.85
N ALA A 35 -13.41 5.29 -10.58
CA ALA A 35 -13.62 4.08 -9.80
C ALA A 35 -15.12 3.95 -9.52
N SER A 36 -15.87 3.56 -10.56
CA SER A 36 -17.18 2.95 -10.39
C SER A 36 -17.06 1.83 -9.36
N PRO A 37 -18.05 1.64 -8.46
CA PRO A 37 -18.14 0.40 -7.70
C PRO A 37 -18.27 -0.72 -8.73
N SER A 38 -17.21 -1.52 -8.90
CA SER A 38 -17.32 -2.75 -9.68
C SER A 38 -18.37 -3.61 -8.98
N PRO A 39 -19.43 -4.05 -9.68
CA PRO A 39 -20.31 -5.06 -9.15
C PRO A 39 -19.48 -6.33 -8.98
N ASP A 40 -19.60 -6.93 -7.80
CA ASP A 40 -19.06 -8.22 -7.40
C ASP A 40 -18.81 -9.16 -8.58
N LEU A 41 -17.55 -9.28 -9.00
CA LEU A 41 -17.11 -10.44 -9.77
C LEU A 41 -16.27 -11.30 -8.84
N GLY A 42 -16.94 -12.33 -8.32
CA GLY A 42 -16.45 -13.23 -7.30
C GLY A 42 -15.01 -13.69 -7.53
N SER A 43 -14.14 -13.28 -6.62
CA SER A 43 -12.95 -14.05 -6.30
C SER A 43 -13.36 -15.10 -5.28
N SER A 44 -13.39 -16.34 -5.73
CA SER A 44 -13.55 -17.57 -4.98
C SER A 44 -12.87 -17.52 -3.62
N GLU A 45 -13.66 -17.39 -2.55
CA GLU A 45 -13.18 -17.66 -1.20
C GLU A 45 -12.85 -19.16 -1.08
N PRO A 46 -11.62 -19.55 -0.72
CA PRO A 46 -11.39 -20.89 -0.25
C PRO A 46 -12.00 -21.00 1.16
N SER A 47 -13.26 -21.45 1.19
CA SER A 47 -13.94 -21.91 2.40
C SER A 47 -13.01 -22.84 3.19
N THR A 48 -12.57 -22.38 4.36
CA THR A 48 -11.96 -23.23 5.37
C THR A 48 -12.80 -23.14 6.62
N ASN A 49 -13.40 -24.26 6.98
CA ASN A 49 -14.46 -24.41 7.99
C ASN A 49 -14.11 -23.87 9.38
N GLY A 50 -15.11 -23.21 10.00
CA GLY A 50 -15.50 -23.49 11.39
C GLY A 50 -15.14 -22.44 12.45
N GLY A 51 -16.11 -21.62 12.88
CA GLY A 51 -16.03 -20.87 14.13
C GLY A 51 -17.03 -19.72 14.23
N CYS A 52 -17.96 -19.80 15.18
CA CYS A 52 -19.02 -18.85 15.44
C CYS A 52 -18.52 -17.65 16.28
N GLY A 53 -18.89 -16.42 15.89
CA GLY A 53 -18.98 -15.26 16.81
C GLY A 53 -18.14 -14.04 16.45
N ASP A 54 -18.84 -12.96 16.09
CA ASP A 54 -18.45 -11.53 16.13
C ASP A 54 -17.16 -11.09 15.38
N GLY A 55 -17.33 -10.56 14.16
CA GLY A 55 -16.32 -9.72 13.50
C GLY A 55 -14.94 -10.37 13.23
N ASP A 56 -14.85 -11.70 13.19
CA ASP A 56 -13.57 -12.41 13.18
C ASP A 56 -12.76 -12.13 11.90
N VAL A 57 -11.71 -11.34 12.05
CA VAL A 57 -10.74 -11.10 10.97
C VAL A 57 -9.92 -12.38 10.78
N PRO A 58 -9.85 -12.94 9.56
CA PRO A 58 -9.08 -14.14 9.32
C PRO A 58 -7.60 -13.90 9.66
N ALA A 59 -6.95 -14.89 10.30
CA ALA A 59 -5.54 -14.84 10.67
C ALA A 59 -4.59 -14.65 9.48
N VAL A 60 -5.07 -14.91 8.26
CA VAL A 60 -4.35 -14.65 7.01
C VAL A 60 -5.25 -13.97 6.00
N ARG A 61 -4.74 -12.91 5.36
CA ARG A 61 -5.36 -12.23 4.22
C ARG A 61 -4.42 -12.23 3.03
N LEU A 62 -4.91 -12.68 1.88
CA LEU A 62 -4.15 -12.72 0.64
C LEU A 62 -4.49 -11.52 -0.23
N TYR A 63 -3.46 -10.93 -0.85
CA TYR A 63 -3.58 -9.79 -1.74
C TYR A 63 -2.90 -10.12 -3.07
N GLU A 64 -3.64 -10.02 -4.17
CA GLU A 64 -3.09 -10.13 -5.52
C GLU A 64 -3.20 -8.77 -6.22
N GLY A 65 -2.18 -8.44 -7.01
CA GLY A 65 -2.15 -7.17 -7.69
C GLY A 65 -1.03 -7.08 -8.71
N ARG A 66 -0.77 -5.86 -9.19
CA ARG A 66 0.29 -5.57 -10.14
C ARG A 66 1.11 -4.40 -9.60
N VAL A 67 2.42 -4.57 -9.55
CA VAL A 67 3.36 -3.52 -9.14
C VAL A 67 3.96 -2.91 -10.39
N ARG A 68 3.83 -1.60 -10.52
CA ARG A 68 4.50 -0.81 -11.54
C ARG A 68 5.72 -0.15 -10.93
N HIS A 69 6.89 -0.45 -11.48
CA HIS A 69 8.12 0.26 -11.15
C HIS A 69 8.42 1.29 -12.25
N GLU A 70 8.78 2.51 -11.85
CA GLU A 70 9.16 3.58 -12.78
C GLU A 70 10.44 4.26 -12.27
N ARG A 71 11.50 4.14 -13.05
CA ARG A 71 12.76 4.85 -12.86
C ARG A 71 12.87 5.95 -13.91
N ARG A 72 13.12 7.18 -13.47
CA ARG A 72 13.17 8.37 -14.36
C ARG A 72 14.58 8.76 -14.82
N HIS A 73 15.63 8.37 -14.09
CA HIS A 73 17.01 8.73 -14.39
C HIS A 73 18.02 7.60 -14.10
N PRO A 74 19.15 7.53 -14.83
CA PRO A 74 19.57 8.42 -15.93
C PRO A 74 18.82 8.15 -17.25
N VAL A 75 18.26 6.97 -17.43
CA VAL A 75 17.41 6.59 -18.57
C VAL A 75 16.04 6.17 -18.04
N SER A 76 14.97 6.58 -18.73
CA SER A 76 13.60 6.22 -18.35
C SER A 76 13.37 4.72 -18.56
N HIS A 77 12.95 4.03 -17.51
CA HIS A 77 12.58 2.63 -17.58
C HIS A 77 11.37 2.37 -16.69
N ALA A 78 10.36 1.72 -17.24
CA ALA A 78 9.17 1.32 -16.49
C ALA A 78 8.79 -0.11 -16.86
N PHE A 79 8.39 -0.88 -15.86
CA PHE A 79 7.89 -2.24 -16.05
C PHE A 79 6.85 -2.57 -14.99
N GLU A 80 6.03 -3.57 -15.29
CA GLU A 80 4.92 -3.99 -14.46
C GLU A 80 4.88 -5.50 -14.35
N TYR A 81 4.67 -6.01 -13.14
CA TYR A 81 4.64 -7.45 -12.87
C TYR A 81 3.56 -7.81 -11.86
N PRO A 82 2.96 -9.02 -11.99
CA PRO A 82 2.00 -9.51 -11.02
C PRO A 82 2.69 -9.82 -9.68
N VAL A 83 1.99 -9.58 -8.58
CA VAL A 83 2.46 -9.83 -7.22
C VAL A 83 1.38 -10.53 -6.40
N ARG A 84 1.83 -11.32 -5.44
CA ARG A 84 0.98 -11.97 -4.43
C ARG A 84 1.61 -11.72 -3.07
N TYR A 85 0.83 -11.16 -2.17
CA TYR A 85 1.22 -10.88 -0.79
C TYR A 85 0.27 -11.59 0.17
N ALA A 86 0.77 -11.91 1.36
CA ALA A 86 -0.03 -12.41 2.46
C ALA A 86 0.23 -11.53 3.68
N LEU A 87 -0.84 -11.03 4.28
CA LEU A 87 -0.81 -10.47 5.64
C LEU A 87 -1.14 -11.61 6.59
N ILE A 88 -0.22 -11.92 7.49
CA ILE A 88 -0.33 -13.01 8.45
C ILE A 88 -0.27 -12.39 9.84
N ASP A 89 -1.28 -12.66 10.65
CA ASP A 89 -1.30 -12.39 12.08
C ASP A 89 -0.47 -13.49 12.77
N LEU A 90 0.72 -13.14 13.28
CA LEU A 90 1.66 -14.09 13.86
C LEU A 90 1.19 -14.61 15.22
N ASP A 91 0.36 -13.85 15.93
CA ASP A 91 -0.25 -14.26 17.20
C ASP A 91 -1.32 -15.35 17.03
N ARG A 92 -2.05 -15.28 15.91
CA ARG A 92 -3.15 -16.20 15.60
C ARG A 92 -2.78 -17.22 14.52
N ALA A 93 -1.56 -17.17 13.97
CA ALA A 93 -1.12 -18.04 12.89
C ALA A 93 -1.22 -19.53 13.27
N PRO A 94 -1.93 -20.35 12.47
CA PRO A 94 -2.02 -21.78 12.73
C PRO A 94 -0.63 -22.44 12.55
N PRO A 95 -0.37 -23.59 13.19
CA PRO A 95 0.97 -24.19 13.26
C PRO A 95 1.65 -24.42 11.90
N HIS A 96 0.87 -24.67 10.85
CA HIS A 96 1.37 -24.89 9.49
C HIS A 96 1.78 -23.61 8.75
N LEU A 97 1.38 -22.43 9.23
CA LEU A 97 1.76 -21.11 8.69
C LEU A 97 2.75 -20.37 9.58
N ARG A 98 3.13 -20.95 10.72
CA ARG A 98 4.16 -20.36 11.58
C ARG A 98 5.49 -20.34 10.84
N LEU A 99 5.98 -19.13 10.59
CA LEU A 99 7.26 -18.91 9.94
C LEU A 99 8.38 -19.41 10.85
N SER A 100 9.14 -20.40 10.38
CA SER A 100 10.31 -20.95 11.09
C SER A 100 11.38 -19.90 11.40
N HIS A 101 11.36 -18.77 10.70
CA HIS A 101 12.38 -17.72 10.79
C HIS A 101 11.91 -16.44 11.49
N LEU A 102 10.61 -16.32 11.82
CA LEU A 102 10.05 -15.12 12.44
C LEU A 102 8.89 -15.48 13.36
N SER A 103 9.17 -15.56 14.66
CA SER A 103 8.14 -15.66 15.69
C SER A 103 7.52 -14.30 16.01
N ALA A 104 6.32 -14.30 16.61
CA ALA A 104 5.67 -13.07 17.08
C ALA A 104 6.55 -12.29 18.06
N ASP A 105 7.19 -12.97 19.03
CA ASP A 105 8.09 -12.32 19.98
C ASP A 105 9.30 -11.69 19.29
N ARG A 106 9.87 -12.37 18.30
CA ARG A 106 10.99 -11.82 17.53
C ARG A 106 10.55 -10.63 16.67
N ALA A 107 9.34 -10.67 16.11
CA ALA A 107 8.78 -9.55 15.35
C ALA A 107 8.58 -8.32 16.25
N ARG A 108 8.04 -8.50 17.46
CA ARG A 108 7.91 -7.44 18.48
C ARG A 108 9.23 -6.83 18.89
N GLU A 109 10.24 -7.67 19.12
CA GLU A 109 11.59 -7.22 19.48
C GLU A 109 12.19 -6.35 18.37
N VAL A 110 12.11 -6.79 17.10
CA VAL A 110 12.64 -6.04 15.95
C VAL A 110 11.86 -4.74 15.71
N ALA A 111 10.54 -4.76 15.89
CA ALA A 111 9.68 -3.60 15.73
C ALA A 111 9.61 -2.68 16.96
N ALA A 112 10.30 -3.03 18.05
CA ALA A 112 10.27 -2.33 19.34
C ALA A 112 8.84 -2.03 19.83
N THR A 113 7.94 -3.00 19.72
CA THR A 113 6.52 -2.86 20.09
C THR A 113 6.04 -4.04 20.92
N ASN A 114 5.06 -3.80 21.81
CA ASN A 114 4.36 -4.83 22.58
C ASN A 114 2.95 -5.11 22.02
N GLY A 115 2.61 -4.53 20.87
CA GLY A 115 1.30 -4.69 20.23
C GLY A 115 1.12 -6.05 19.52
N PRO A 116 -0.06 -6.28 18.94
CA PRO A 116 -0.33 -7.41 18.04
C PRO A 116 0.60 -7.36 16.81
N VAL A 117 1.05 -8.52 16.36
CA VAL A 117 1.98 -8.68 15.22
C VAL A 117 1.63 -9.86 14.34
#